data_AF-A0A1A8QS60-F1
#
_entry.id   AF-A0A1A8QS60-F1
#
_cell.length_a   1.000
_cell.length_b   1.000
_cell.length_c   1.000
_cell.angle_alpha   90.00
_cell.angle_beta   90.00
_cell.angle_gamma   90.00
#
_symmetry.space_group_name_H-M   'P 1'
#
loop_
_entity.id
_entity.type
_entity.pdbx_description
1 polymer ?
#
loop_
_entity_poly.entity_id
_entity_poly.type
_entity_poly.pdbx_seq_one_letter_code
_entity_poly.pdbx_strand_id
1 'polypeptide(L)'
;LLPTGIFLKFPVPRNDTIKNIKKMVWRNAKTEALYFGLGDPEGYVFTCINDTAEREELEEESRRISDVRPFMCVLRLVAREGDRGEKLTNSHISSLIGKGLHEFEAQKNHEVDEFRSKMRTFCEEKALERHNLPWQQWMEYSFPCDLEPCCSPPVHGGTKSKHTKKLFINVKFEACDESFMLQQDPLDIPVALMKSALKKRATVFRSVRQEPEDYTLQVSGRWEFIYGDHPLGQFKYIFSCLRNGQNPQLIMVHHSTISKYQEEQGQLCSQV
;
A
#
# COMPACT_ATOMS: atom_id res chain seq x y z
N LEU A 1 28.41 20.39 -2.08
CA LEU A 1 28.52 21.79 -1.63
C LEU A 1 28.02 21.89 -0.20
N LEU A 2 28.89 22.28 0.72
CA LEU A 2 28.55 22.46 2.13
C LEU A 2 27.92 23.85 2.37
N PRO A 3 27.12 24.03 3.43
CA PRO A 3 26.56 25.34 3.81
C PRO A 3 27.63 26.40 4.09
N THR A 4 28.82 25.98 4.53
CA THR A 4 30.00 26.84 4.77
C THR A 4 30.68 27.34 3.49
N GLY A 5 30.16 26.98 2.31
CA GLY A 5 30.74 27.33 1.00
C GLY A 5 31.80 26.34 0.49
N ILE A 6 32.17 25.35 1.30
CA ILE A 6 33.22 24.38 0.94
C ILE A 6 32.71 23.34 -0.06
N PHE A 7 33.55 23.06 -1.04
CA PHE A 7 33.31 22.04 -2.07
C PHE A 7 34.11 20.77 -1.77
N LEU A 8 33.39 19.69 -1.49
CA LEU A 8 33.96 18.35 -1.36
C LEU A 8 33.79 17.56 -2.65
N LYS A 9 34.86 16.90 -3.09
CA LYS A 9 34.85 15.99 -4.24
C LYS A 9 35.45 14.65 -3.86
N PHE A 10 34.64 13.60 -3.88
CA PHE A 10 35.08 12.23 -3.61
C PHE A 10 34.16 11.23 -4.32
N PRO A 11 34.64 10.03 -4.66
CA PRO A 11 33.83 9.00 -5.31
C PRO A 11 32.78 8.44 -4.35
N VAL A 12 31.60 8.14 -4.92
CA VAL A 12 30.46 7.55 -4.22
C VAL A 12 29.92 6.37 -5.05
N PRO A 13 29.66 5.21 -4.44
CA PRO A 13 28.98 4.09 -5.12
C PRO A 13 27.58 4.48 -5.61
N ARG A 14 27.23 4.09 -6.84
CA ARG A 14 25.91 4.41 -7.43
C ARG A 14 24.72 3.85 -6.64
N ASN A 15 24.93 2.76 -5.93
CA ASN A 15 23.88 2.06 -5.17
C ASN A 15 23.85 2.49 -3.70
N ASP A 16 24.67 3.46 -3.29
CA ASP A 16 24.64 3.95 -1.92
C ASP A 16 23.41 4.83 -1.70
N THR A 17 22.87 4.73 -0.48
CA THR A 17 21.76 5.55 -0.03
C THR A 17 22.21 6.96 0.27
N ILE A 18 21.29 7.92 0.12
CA ILE A 18 21.55 9.32 0.49
C ILE A 18 22.03 9.43 1.94
N LYS A 19 21.48 8.63 2.85
CA LYS A 19 21.93 8.53 4.25
C LYS A 19 23.42 8.16 4.38
N ASN A 20 23.88 7.17 3.61
CA ASN A 20 25.28 6.75 3.66
C ASN A 20 26.20 7.80 3.03
N ILE A 21 25.77 8.44 1.94
CA ILE A 21 26.49 9.55 1.31
C ILE A 21 26.65 10.71 2.30
N LYS A 22 25.60 11.03 3.06
CA LYS A 22 25.64 12.03 4.13
C LYS A 22 26.71 11.71 5.17
N LYS A 23 26.77 10.46 5.65
CA LYS A 23 27.82 10.00 6.58
C LYS A 23 29.22 10.18 5.99
N MET A 24 29.41 9.88 4.70
CA MET A 24 30.69 10.09 4.01
C MET A 24 31.05 11.58 3.95
N VAL A 25 30.08 12.45 3.67
CA VAL A 25 30.27 13.91 3.67
C VAL A 25 30.77 14.39 5.04
N TRP A 26 30.12 13.99 6.14
CA TRP A 26 30.56 14.42 7.49
C TRP A 26 31.93 13.88 7.86
N ARG A 27 32.25 12.64 7.46
CA ARG A 27 33.58 12.07 7.69
C ARG A 27 34.66 12.87 6.96
N ASN A 28 34.41 13.24 5.70
CA ASN A 28 35.37 13.98 4.88
C ASN A 28 35.44 15.48 5.25
N ALA A 29 34.33 16.07 5.71
CA ALA A 29 34.30 17.47 6.12
C ALA A 29 35.17 17.77 7.35
N LYS A 30 35.44 16.77 8.22
CA LYS A 30 36.25 16.92 9.44
C LYS A 30 37.67 17.44 9.19
N THR A 31 38.22 17.18 7.99
CA THR A 31 39.57 17.60 7.62
C THR A 31 39.59 18.94 6.89
N GLU A 32 38.42 19.53 6.61
CA GLU A 32 38.30 20.80 5.90
C GLU A 32 38.23 21.99 6.86
N ALA A 33 38.53 23.18 6.33
CA ALA A 33 38.31 24.44 7.03
C ALA A 33 36.84 24.60 7.45
N LEU A 34 36.56 25.44 8.44
CA LEU A 34 35.19 25.80 8.86
C LEU A 34 34.28 24.59 9.22
N TYR A 35 34.83 23.40 9.46
CA TYR A 35 34.06 22.23 9.90
C TYR A 35 33.22 22.51 11.16
N PHE A 36 33.78 23.27 12.11
CA PHE A 36 33.09 23.69 13.33
C PHE A 36 31.86 24.59 13.07
N GLY A 37 31.70 25.14 11.87
CA GLY A 37 30.50 25.85 11.45
C GLY A 37 29.37 24.94 10.95
N LEU A 38 29.61 23.62 10.82
CA LEU A 38 28.56 22.65 10.54
C LEU A 38 27.93 22.17 11.84
N GLY A 39 26.60 22.16 11.89
CA GLY A 39 25.82 21.57 12.98
C GLY A 39 25.67 20.05 12.87
N ASP A 40 24.67 19.54 13.57
CA ASP A 40 24.26 18.13 13.50
C ASP A 40 23.87 17.74 12.07
N PRO A 41 24.38 16.63 11.50
CA PRO A 41 23.90 16.07 10.25
C PRO A 41 22.37 16.06 10.10
N GLU A 42 21.63 15.72 11.15
CA GLU A 42 20.17 15.64 11.09
C GLU A 42 19.49 17.01 10.88
N GLY A 43 20.19 18.12 11.12
CA GLY A 43 19.71 19.46 10.79
C GLY A 43 19.79 19.83 9.30
N TYR A 44 20.31 18.95 8.45
CA TYR A 44 20.52 19.22 7.03
C TYR A 44 19.86 18.21 6.11
N VAL A 45 19.54 18.66 4.89
CA VAL A 45 19.04 17.84 3.78
C VAL A 45 19.88 18.09 2.54
N PHE A 46 20.02 17.07 1.70
CA PHE A 46 20.62 17.25 0.37
C PHE A 46 19.61 17.82 -0.60
N THR A 47 20.09 18.69 -1.48
CA THR A 47 19.34 19.17 -2.64
C THR A 47 20.12 18.89 -3.91
N CYS A 48 19.42 18.58 -4.99
CA CYS A 48 19.97 18.42 -6.32
C CYS A 48 19.03 18.99 -7.37
N ILE A 49 19.52 19.09 -8.60
CA ILE A 49 18.66 19.28 -9.77
C ILE A 49 18.29 17.90 -10.29
N ASN A 50 17.00 17.58 -10.37
CA ASN A 50 16.51 16.30 -10.88
C ASN A 50 16.44 16.29 -12.42
N ASP A 51 15.94 15.20 -13.01
CA ASP A 51 15.78 15.03 -14.45
C ASP A 51 14.69 15.92 -15.08
N THR A 52 13.79 16.49 -14.28
CA THR A 52 12.80 17.51 -14.70
C THR A 52 13.34 18.95 -14.62
N ALA A 53 14.66 19.12 -14.37
CA ALA A 53 15.33 20.41 -14.18
C ALA A 53 14.83 21.20 -12.96
N GLU A 54 14.26 20.51 -11.97
CA GLU A 54 13.77 21.08 -10.73
C GLU A 54 14.75 20.87 -9.58
N ARG A 55 14.74 21.79 -8.62
CA ARG A 55 15.47 21.62 -7.37
C ARG A 55 14.66 20.75 -6.42
N GLU A 56 15.14 19.53 -6.18
CA GLU A 56 14.52 18.58 -5.26
C GLU A 56 15.27 18.58 -3.91
N GLU A 57 14.51 18.53 -2.81
CA GLU A 57 15.04 18.21 -1.48
C GLU A 57 14.91 16.70 -1.23
N LEU A 58 16.02 16.04 -0.94
CA LEU A 58 16.11 14.59 -0.78
C LEU A 58 15.78 14.18 0.67
N GLU A 59 14.51 14.34 1.06
CA GLU A 59 14.03 14.01 2.41
C GLU A 59 13.98 12.52 2.71
N GLU A 60 13.76 11.69 1.67
CA GLU A 60 13.82 10.24 1.76
C GLU A 60 15.26 9.74 1.65
N GLU A 61 15.98 9.73 2.77
CA GLU A 61 17.39 9.37 2.78
C GLU A 61 17.67 7.87 2.52
N SER A 62 16.64 7.01 2.51
CA SER A 62 16.72 5.59 2.12
C SER A 62 16.92 5.38 0.63
N ARG A 63 16.56 6.36 -0.21
CA ARG A 63 16.73 6.27 -1.67
C ARG A 63 18.20 6.14 -2.05
N ARG A 64 18.48 5.39 -3.11
CA ARG A 64 19.82 5.30 -3.70
C ARG A 64 20.06 6.48 -4.61
N ILE A 65 21.31 6.92 -4.72
CA ILE A 65 21.65 8.02 -5.64
C ILE A 65 21.35 7.68 -7.11
N SER A 66 21.39 6.39 -7.49
CA SER A 66 20.95 5.91 -8.81
C SER A 66 19.47 6.16 -9.08
N ASP A 67 18.64 6.13 -8.05
CA ASP A 67 17.18 6.24 -8.15
C ASP A 67 16.74 7.70 -8.08
N VAL A 68 17.58 8.57 -7.52
CA VAL A 68 17.40 10.03 -7.53
C VAL A 68 17.65 10.62 -8.92
N ARG A 69 18.53 10.00 -9.73
CA ARG A 69 18.88 10.45 -11.09
C ARG A 69 19.12 11.97 -11.18
N PRO A 70 20.02 12.55 -10.36
CA PRO A 70 20.28 13.97 -10.42
C PRO A 70 20.88 14.33 -11.80
N PHE A 71 20.46 15.46 -12.37
CA PHE A 71 20.91 15.95 -13.67
C PHE A 71 22.45 16.06 -13.76
N MET A 72 23.10 16.38 -12.64
CA MET A 72 24.55 16.29 -12.46
C MET A 72 24.87 15.58 -11.14
N CYS A 73 26.09 15.03 -11.03
CA CYS A 73 26.60 14.44 -9.78
C CYS A 73 27.00 15.51 -8.74
N VAL A 74 26.10 16.47 -8.47
CA VAL A 74 26.29 17.58 -7.55
C VAL A 74 25.16 17.57 -6.53
N LEU A 75 25.54 17.38 -5.26
CA LEU A 75 24.63 17.51 -4.12
C LEU A 75 25.00 18.75 -3.31
N ARG A 76 23.99 19.53 -2.92
CA ARG A 76 24.12 20.70 -2.06
C ARG A 76 23.42 20.45 -0.74
N LEU A 77 24.16 20.59 0.36
CA LEU A 77 23.59 20.56 1.70
C LEU A 77 22.98 21.92 2.05
N VAL A 78 21.77 21.88 2.59
CA VAL A 78 21.05 23.03 3.14
C VAL A 78 20.44 22.67 4.49
N ALA A 79 20.17 23.67 5.31
CA ALA A 79 19.42 23.47 6.55
C ALA A 79 18.02 22.94 6.21
N ARG A 80 17.53 21.99 7.02
CA ARG A 80 16.14 21.56 6.94
C ARG A 80 15.25 22.70 7.45
N GLU A 81 14.27 23.08 6.64
CA GLU A 81 13.28 24.11 6.95
C GLU A 81 11.89 23.63 6.53
N GLY A 82 10.83 24.07 7.22
CA GLY A 82 9.46 23.70 6.90
C GLY A 82 9.04 22.29 7.33
N ASP A 83 7.84 21.90 6.91
CA ASP A 83 7.24 20.60 7.23
C ASP A 83 7.83 19.50 6.33
N ARG A 84 8.52 18.55 6.95
CA ARG A 84 9.19 17.43 6.26
C ARG A 84 8.18 16.49 5.60
N GLY A 85 7.05 16.25 6.26
CA GLY A 85 6.01 15.37 5.76
C GLY A 85 5.34 15.93 4.53
N GLU A 86 4.98 17.20 4.58
CA GLU A 86 4.40 17.88 3.43
C GLU A 86 5.36 17.86 2.24
N LYS A 87 6.65 18.16 2.48
CA LYS A 87 7.69 18.11 1.43
C LYS A 87 7.84 16.73 0.82
N LEU A 88 7.85 15.67 1.62
CA LEU A 88 7.94 14.30 1.15
C LEU A 88 6.72 13.92 0.30
N THR A 89 5.52 14.24 0.80
CA THR A 89 4.26 13.99 0.10
C THR A 89 4.22 14.72 -1.24
N ASN A 90 4.61 16.01 -1.26
CA ASN A 90 4.67 16.82 -2.47
C ASN A 90 5.68 16.27 -3.49
N SER A 91 6.83 15.75 -3.04
CA SER A 91 7.83 15.10 -3.89
C SER A 91 7.27 13.80 -4.50
N HIS A 92 6.64 12.94 -3.70
CA HIS A 92 6.00 11.71 -4.18
C HIS A 92 4.88 12.00 -5.18
N ILE A 93 4.03 12.99 -4.91
CA ILE A 93 2.99 13.42 -5.85
C ILE A 93 3.63 13.89 -7.16
N SER A 94 4.62 14.78 -7.10
CA SER A 94 5.28 15.34 -8.30
C SER A 94 5.88 14.24 -9.17
N SER A 95 6.56 13.28 -8.54
CA SER A 95 7.13 12.10 -9.20
C SER A 95 6.05 11.23 -9.85
N LEU A 96 4.96 10.94 -9.13
CA LEU A 96 3.88 10.09 -9.61
C LEU A 96 3.11 10.71 -10.79
N ILE A 97 2.86 12.02 -10.74
CA ILE A 97 2.16 12.74 -11.82
C ILE A 97 3.10 13.19 -12.96
N GLY A 98 4.42 13.04 -12.77
CA GLY A 98 5.43 13.47 -13.73
C GLY A 98 5.49 14.99 -13.95
N LYS A 99 5.10 15.78 -12.95
CA LYS A 99 5.00 17.24 -13.03
C LYS A 99 5.23 17.87 -11.66
N GLY A 100 6.13 18.85 -11.60
CA GLY A 100 6.43 19.56 -10.37
C GLY A 100 5.24 20.37 -9.86
N LEU A 101 4.92 20.26 -8.57
CA LEU A 101 3.79 21.01 -7.97
C LEU A 101 3.96 22.54 -8.04
N HIS A 102 5.21 23.01 -8.06
CA HIS A 102 5.57 24.42 -8.19
C HIS A 102 5.16 25.00 -9.57
N GLU A 103 5.03 24.18 -10.62
CA GLU A 103 4.58 24.64 -11.95
C GLU A 103 3.15 25.18 -11.90
N PHE A 104 2.30 24.59 -11.07
CA PHE A 104 0.93 25.05 -10.88
C PHE A 104 0.89 26.41 -10.18
N GLU A 105 1.81 26.66 -9.24
CA GLU A 105 1.94 27.96 -8.55
C GLU A 105 2.48 29.04 -9.50
N ALA A 106 3.40 28.67 -10.40
CA ALA A 106 3.99 29.58 -11.38
C ALA A 106 2.97 30.13 -12.38
N GLN A 107 1.83 29.46 -12.58
CA GLN A 107 0.76 29.91 -13.48
C GLN A 107 0.06 31.18 -12.99
N LYS A 108 0.10 31.48 -11.69
CA LYS A 108 -0.58 32.64 -11.07
C LYS A 108 -2.05 32.77 -11.52
N ASN A 109 -2.76 31.64 -11.57
CA ASN A 109 -4.16 31.59 -11.97
C ASN A 109 -5.02 31.31 -10.73
N HIS A 110 -5.86 32.28 -10.38
CA HIS A 110 -6.73 32.20 -9.21
C HIS A 110 -7.68 30.99 -9.24
N GLU A 111 -8.23 30.62 -10.40
CA GLU A 111 -9.12 29.46 -10.51
C GLU A 111 -8.37 28.16 -10.19
N VAL A 112 -7.11 28.05 -10.63
CA VAL A 112 -6.25 26.89 -10.35
C VAL A 112 -5.94 26.82 -8.86
N ASP A 113 -5.56 27.94 -8.24
CA ASP A 113 -5.23 27.99 -6.82
C ASP A 113 -6.44 27.68 -5.93
N GLU A 114 -7.61 28.24 -6.26
CA GLU A 114 -8.86 27.95 -5.57
C GLU A 114 -9.25 26.47 -5.69
N PHE A 115 -9.18 25.89 -6.90
CA PHE A 115 -9.47 24.49 -7.13
C PHE A 115 -8.54 23.58 -6.32
N ARG A 116 -7.23 23.85 -6.34
CA ARG A 116 -6.22 23.05 -5.61
C ARG A 116 -6.47 23.08 -4.10
N SER A 117 -6.73 24.27 -3.55
CA SER A 117 -7.02 24.43 -2.12
C SER A 117 -8.29 23.67 -1.73
N LYS A 118 -9.40 23.93 -2.43
CA LYS A 118 -10.70 23.31 -2.14
C LYS A 118 -10.65 21.78 -2.26
N MET A 119 -10.00 21.27 -3.31
CA MET A 119 -9.94 19.83 -3.55
C MET A 119 -8.99 19.13 -2.57
N ARG A 120 -7.88 19.79 -2.16
CA ARG A 120 -7.01 19.28 -1.09
C ARG A 120 -7.80 19.08 0.19
N THR A 121 -8.49 20.12 0.68
CA THR A 121 -9.28 20.03 1.91
C THR A 121 -10.34 18.93 1.83
N PHE A 122 -11.09 18.86 0.73
CA PHE A 122 -12.07 17.80 0.52
C PHE A 122 -11.45 16.40 0.56
N CYS A 123 -10.30 16.20 -0.10
CA CYS A 123 -9.61 14.91 -0.12
C CYS A 123 -9.04 14.52 1.25
N GLU A 124 -8.51 15.49 2.01
CA GLU A 124 -8.01 15.27 3.38
C GLU A 124 -9.15 14.86 4.32
N GLU A 125 -10.30 15.55 4.25
CA GLU A 125 -11.51 15.17 5.00
C GLU A 125 -11.96 13.75 4.66
N LYS A 126 -12.02 13.39 3.35
CA LYS A 126 -12.38 12.03 2.92
C LYS A 126 -11.35 10.98 3.30
N ALA A 127 -10.07 11.33 3.35
CA ALA A 127 -9.02 10.43 3.83
C ALA A 127 -9.17 10.16 5.34
N LEU A 128 -9.47 11.20 6.12
CA LEU A 128 -9.70 11.06 7.57
C LEU A 128 -10.98 10.28 7.89
N GLU A 129 -12.08 10.55 7.18
CA GLU A 129 -13.31 9.77 7.27
C GLU A 129 -13.03 8.28 7.03
N ARG A 130 -12.28 7.97 5.96
CA ARG A 130 -11.89 6.59 5.62
C ARG A 130 -11.00 5.95 6.69
N HIS A 131 -10.04 6.69 7.22
CA HIS A 131 -9.16 6.19 8.28
C HIS A 131 -9.94 5.77 9.52
N ASN A 132 -11.02 6.48 9.84
CA ASN A 132 -11.85 6.22 11.02
C ASN A 132 -12.96 5.19 10.79
N LEU A 133 -13.05 4.59 9.61
CA LEU A 133 -14.00 3.53 9.35
C LEU A 133 -13.70 2.28 10.19
N PRO A 134 -14.73 1.52 10.61
CA PRO A 134 -14.53 0.17 11.12
C PRO A 134 -13.79 -0.70 10.11
N TRP A 135 -13.01 -1.67 10.60
CA TRP A 135 -12.16 -2.54 9.77
C TRP A 135 -12.89 -3.15 8.57
N GLN A 136 -14.15 -3.54 8.73
CA GLN A 136 -14.95 -4.12 7.66
C GLN A 136 -15.19 -3.09 6.56
N GLN A 137 -15.76 -1.93 6.88
CA GLN A 137 -16.02 -0.88 5.89
C GLN A 137 -14.73 -0.35 5.23
N TRP A 138 -13.64 -0.26 5.99
CA TRP A 138 -12.34 0.10 5.45
C TRP A 138 -11.83 -0.94 4.44
N MET A 139 -11.98 -2.23 4.74
CA MET A 139 -11.64 -3.34 3.83
C MET A 139 -12.51 -3.30 2.58
N GLU A 140 -13.83 -3.09 2.73
CA GLU A 140 -14.77 -3.03 1.60
C GLU A 140 -14.44 -1.89 0.63
N TYR A 141 -14.01 -0.75 1.17
CA TYR A 141 -13.52 0.37 0.36
C TYR A 141 -12.20 0.04 -0.34
N SER A 142 -11.26 -0.57 0.38
CA SER A 142 -9.88 -0.80 -0.10
C SER A 142 -9.79 -1.96 -1.08
N PHE A 143 -10.64 -2.97 -0.93
CA PHE A 143 -10.62 -4.21 -1.69
C PHE A 143 -12.04 -4.59 -2.15
N PRO A 144 -12.65 -3.82 -3.07
CA PRO A 144 -14.00 -4.10 -3.55
C PRO A 144 -14.11 -5.49 -4.17
N CYS A 145 -15.25 -6.16 -3.97
CA CYS A 145 -15.52 -7.47 -4.55
C CYS A 145 -15.42 -7.46 -6.09
N ASP A 146 -14.59 -8.34 -6.66
CA ASP A 146 -14.56 -8.59 -8.10
C ASP A 146 -15.59 -9.68 -8.45
N LEU A 147 -16.76 -9.23 -8.89
CA LEU A 147 -17.94 -10.06 -9.15
C LEU A 147 -18.18 -10.23 -10.66
N GLU A 148 -18.57 -11.44 -11.05
CA GLU A 148 -19.11 -11.71 -12.37
C GLU A 148 -20.55 -11.19 -12.49
N PRO A 149 -20.99 -10.78 -13.70
CA PRO A 149 -22.37 -10.38 -13.94
C PRO A 149 -23.38 -11.51 -13.72
N CYS A 150 -22.92 -12.77 -13.65
CA CYS A 150 -23.76 -13.95 -13.48
C CYS A 150 -23.18 -14.90 -12.43
N CYS A 151 -24.06 -15.60 -11.72
CA CYS A 151 -23.69 -16.45 -10.58
C CYS A 151 -23.30 -17.90 -10.97
N SER A 152 -23.31 -18.23 -12.26
CA SER A 152 -22.98 -19.58 -12.73
C SER A 152 -22.37 -19.57 -14.14
N PRO A 153 -21.29 -20.32 -14.40
CA PRO A 153 -20.72 -20.41 -15.73
C PRO A 153 -21.68 -21.08 -16.73
N PRO A 154 -21.71 -20.64 -18.00
CA PRO A 154 -22.57 -21.23 -19.02
C PRO A 154 -22.25 -22.71 -19.22
N VAL A 155 -23.28 -23.55 -19.15
CA VAL A 155 -23.18 -24.99 -19.37
C VAL A 155 -22.94 -25.22 -20.86
N HIS A 156 -21.71 -25.55 -21.24
CA HIS A 156 -21.38 -25.92 -22.62
C HIS A 156 -21.83 -27.37 -22.85
N GLY A 157 -22.98 -27.53 -23.54
CA GLY A 157 -23.51 -28.83 -23.97
C GLY A 157 -24.74 -29.29 -23.19
N GLY A 158 -25.91 -29.18 -23.83
CA GLY A 158 -27.09 -30.07 -23.85
C GLY A 158 -27.68 -30.74 -22.61
N THR A 159 -26.99 -30.92 -21.49
CA THR A 159 -27.50 -31.63 -20.32
C THR A 159 -27.85 -30.63 -19.23
N LYS A 160 -29.14 -30.35 -19.08
CA LYS A 160 -29.73 -29.70 -17.90
C LYS A 160 -29.48 -30.58 -16.66
N SER A 161 -28.29 -30.51 -16.09
CA SER A 161 -28.06 -31.04 -14.74
C SER A 161 -28.83 -30.16 -13.76
N LYS A 162 -29.97 -30.65 -13.27
CA LYS A 162 -30.78 -30.03 -12.21
C LYS A 162 -30.05 -29.96 -10.86
N HIS A 163 -28.81 -30.44 -10.78
CA HIS A 163 -27.94 -30.29 -9.63
C HIS A 163 -26.79 -29.35 -9.98
N THR A 164 -26.80 -28.16 -9.38
CA THR A 164 -25.60 -27.31 -9.26
C THR A 164 -24.50 -28.18 -8.66
N LYS A 165 -23.38 -28.34 -9.38
CA LYS A 165 -22.24 -29.10 -8.88
C LYS A 165 -21.82 -28.49 -7.55
N LYS A 166 -21.71 -29.32 -6.51
CA LYS A 166 -21.22 -28.90 -5.20
C LYS A 166 -19.79 -28.35 -5.34
N LEU A 167 -19.53 -27.25 -4.67
CA LEU A 167 -18.26 -26.54 -4.71
C LEU A 167 -17.39 -27.03 -3.56
N PHE A 168 -16.15 -27.45 -3.86
CA PHE A 168 -15.17 -27.84 -2.84
C PHE A 168 -14.13 -26.74 -2.71
N ILE A 169 -14.11 -26.09 -1.54
CA ILE A 169 -13.23 -24.95 -1.25
C ILE A 169 -12.20 -25.39 -0.21
N ASN A 170 -10.93 -25.15 -0.49
CA ASN A 170 -9.88 -25.32 0.51
C ASN A 170 -9.75 -24.03 1.33
N VAL A 171 -9.95 -24.11 2.64
CA VAL A 171 -9.81 -22.98 3.57
C VAL A 171 -8.65 -23.24 4.52
N LYS A 172 -7.62 -22.41 4.45
CA LYS A 172 -6.51 -22.32 5.41
C LYS A 172 -6.84 -21.26 6.46
N PHE A 173 -6.36 -21.43 7.69
CA PHE A 173 -6.44 -20.37 8.71
C PHE A 173 -5.13 -19.59 8.78
N GLU A 174 -5.22 -18.28 8.97
CA GLU A 174 -4.04 -17.46 9.20
C GLU A 174 -3.18 -18.01 10.36
N ALA A 175 -1.85 -18.01 10.17
CA ALA A 175 -0.86 -18.54 11.12
C ALA A 175 -1.04 -20.04 11.50
N CYS A 176 -1.77 -20.81 10.70
CA CYS A 176 -1.93 -22.26 10.88
C CYS A 176 -1.61 -22.98 9.57
N ASP A 177 -0.78 -24.02 9.60
CA ASP A 177 -0.42 -24.78 8.39
C ASP A 177 -1.50 -25.76 7.93
N GLU A 178 -2.54 -25.97 8.74
CA GLU A 178 -3.65 -26.84 8.38
C GLU A 178 -4.68 -26.15 7.49
N SER A 179 -5.25 -26.93 6.57
CA SER A 179 -6.27 -26.47 5.65
C SER A 179 -7.40 -27.50 5.56
N PHE A 180 -8.63 -27.02 5.38
CA PHE A 180 -9.83 -27.84 5.35
C PHE A 180 -10.50 -27.75 3.99
N MET A 181 -10.75 -28.90 3.38
CA MET A 181 -11.62 -28.97 2.22
C MET A 181 -13.08 -29.01 2.67
N LEU A 182 -13.83 -27.97 2.31
CA LEU A 182 -15.22 -27.77 2.70
C LEU A 182 -16.11 -27.83 1.47
N GLN A 183 -17.21 -28.57 1.58
CA GLN A 183 -18.23 -28.62 0.55
C GLN A 183 -19.26 -27.51 0.78
N GLN A 184 -19.55 -26.70 -0.22
CA GLN A 184 -20.54 -25.62 -0.22
C GLN A 184 -21.46 -25.69 -1.44
N ASP A 185 -22.59 -25.00 -1.36
CA ASP A 185 -23.39 -24.66 -2.53
C ASP A 185 -22.82 -23.41 -3.22
N PRO A 186 -22.72 -23.36 -4.56
CA PRO A 186 -22.32 -22.12 -5.25
C PRO A 186 -23.22 -20.92 -4.95
N LEU A 187 -24.46 -21.15 -4.51
CA LEU A 187 -25.40 -20.09 -4.12
C LEU A 187 -25.25 -19.65 -2.65
N ASP A 188 -24.47 -20.38 -1.85
CA ASP A 188 -24.18 -19.95 -0.48
C ASP A 188 -23.42 -18.62 -0.49
N ILE A 189 -23.60 -17.83 0.57
CA ILE A 189 -22.88 -16.57 0.78
C ILE A 189 -21.62 -16.80 1.65
N PRO A 190 -20.61 -15.92 1.59
CA PRO A 190 -19.33 -16.05 2.32
C PRO A 190 -19.45 -16.46 3.79
N VAL A 191 -20.39 -15.87 4.55
CA VAL A 191 -20.57 -16.16 5.98
C VAL A 191 -20.94 -17.63 6.25
N ALA A 192 -21.62 -18.31 5.33
CA ALA A 192 -21.96 -19.74 5.46
C ALA A 192 -20.71 -20.62 5.38
N LEU A 193 -19.78 -20.28 4.48
CA LEU A 193 -18.48 -20.93 4.37
C LEU A 193 -17.63 -20.69 5.62
N MET A 194 -17.60 -19.46 6.13
CA MET A 194 -16.85 -19.10 7.34
C MET A 194 -17.38 -19.86 8.56
N LYS A 195 -18.70 -19.93 8.74
CA LYS A 195 -19.35 -20.74 9.80
C LYS A 195 -18.96 -22.23 9.68
N SER A 196 -18.93 -22.76 8.45
CA SER A 196 -18.53 -24.14 8.18
C SER A 196 -17.06 -24.39 8.53
N ALA A 197 -16.16 -23.47 8.16
CA ALA A 197 -14.73 -23.53 8.48
C ALA A 197 -14.48 -23.45 9.98
N LEU A 198 -15.08 -22.49 10.68
CA LEU A 198 -14.99 -22.33 12.13
C LEU A 198 -15.50 -23.55 12.88
N LYS A 199 -16.66 -24.08 12.48
CA LYS A 199 -17.20 -25.32 13.06
C LYS A 199 -16.26 -26.50 12.86
N LYS A 200 -15.67 -26.64 11.66
CA LYS A 200 -14.72 -27.71 11.36
C LYS A 200 -13.46 -27.58 12.22
N ARG A 201 -12.88 -26.36 12.32
CA ARG A 201 -11.71 -26.07 13.16
C ARG A 201 -11.98 -26.37 14.64
N ALA A 202 -13.10 -25.89 15.18
CA ALA A 202 -13.47 -26.15 16.58
C ALA A 202 -13.62 -27.65 16.87
N THR A 203 -14.14 -28.42 15.90
CA THR A 203 -14.29 -29.88 16.04
C THR A 203 -12.94 -30.60 16.01
N VAL A 204 -12.05 -30.23 15.07
CA VAL A 204 -10.75 -30.88 14.88
C VAL A 204 -9.78 -30.56 16.03
N PHE A 205 -9.71 -29.30 16.44
CA PHE A 205 -8.76 -28.84 17.45
C PHE A 205 -9.33 -28.75 18.87
N ARG A 206 -10.63 -29.04 19.06
CA ARG A 206 -11.34 -28.87 20.33
C ARG A 206 -11.19 -27.45 20.91
N SER A 207 -11.18 -26.45 20.02
CA SER A 207 -11.04 -25.04 20.40
C SER A 207 -12.39 -24.42 20.78
N VAL A 208 -12.33 -23.27 21.45
CA VAL A 208 -13.52 -22.45 21.73
C VAL A 208 -14.16 -22.02 20.41
N ARG A 209 -15.49 -21.95 20.39
CA ARG A 209 -16.24 -21.41 19.25
C ARG A 209 -15.89 -19.94 19.09
N GLN A 210 -15.67 -19.53 17.85
CA GLN A 210 -15.37 -18.15 17.49
C GLN A 210 -16.49 -17.66 16.57
N GLU A 211 -16.68 -16.35 16.55
CA GLU A 211 -17.73 -15.73 15.76
C GLU A 211 -17.23 -15.47 14.33
N PRO A 212 -18.02 -15.78 13.29
CA PRO A 212 -17.64 -15.52 11.90
C PRO A 212 -17.49 -14.03 11.61
N GLU A 213 -18.15 -13.15 12.36
CA GLU A 213 -18.08 -11.69 12.20
C GLU A 213 -16.67 -11.13 12.48
N ASP A 214 -15.82 -11.86 13.21
CA ASP A 214 -14.44 -11.47 13.50
C ASP A 214 -13.46 -11.82 12.36
N TYR A 215 -13.95 -12.40 11.27
CA TYR A 215 -13.14 -12.94 10.19
C TYR A 215 -13.56 -12.40 8.81
N THR A 216 -12.67 -12.57 7.84
CA THR A 216 -12.95 -12.43 6.41
C THR A 216 -12.24 -13.54 5.64
N LEU A 217 -12.60 -13.73 4.37
CA LEU A 217 -11.98 -14.69 3.47
C LEU A 217 -11.09 -13.96 2.46
N GLN A 218 -9.83 -14.32 2.39
CA GLN A 218 -8.87 -13.82 1.40
C GLN A 218 -8.54 -14.91 0.38
N VAL A 219 -8.39 -14.56 -0.89
CA VAL A 219 -7.86 -15.47 -1.91
C VAL A 219 -6.37 -15.74 -1.65
N SER A 220 -5.97 -17.01 -1.63
CA SER A 220 -4.58 -17.35 -1.35
C SER A 220 -3.61 -16.72 -2.36
N GLY A 221 -2.62 -15.99 -1.86
CA GLY A 221 -1.60 -15.31 -2.67
C GLY A 221 -2.07 -14.04 -3.38
N ARG A 222 -3.27 -13.51 -3.06
CA ARG A 222 -3.81 -12.29 -3.66
C ARG A 222 -4.41 -11.36 -2.61
N TRP A 223 -4.41 -10.06 -2.91
CA TRP A 223 -5.12 -9.04 -2.14
C TRP A 223 -6.56 -8.92 -2.63
N GLU A 224 -7.27 -10.05 -2.66
CA GLU A 224 -8.67 -10.17 -3.06
C GLU A 224 -9.44 -10.80 -1.91
N PHE A 225 -10.57 -10.23 -1.53
CA PHE A 225 -11.39 -10.69 -0.41
C PHE A 225 -12.78 -11.13 -0.88
N ILE A 226 -13.38 -12.07 -0.14
CA ILE A 226 -14.68 -12.66 -0.41
C ILE A 226 -15.57 -12.41 0.81
N TYR A 227 -16.48 -11.44 0.69
CA TYR A 227 -17.32 -10.95 1.77
C TYR A 227 -18.66 -10.43 1.23
N GLY A 228 -19.56 -10.03 2.14
CA GLY A 228 -20.87 -9.49 1.79
C GLY A 228 -21.90 -10.56 1.40
N ASP A 229 -23.01 -10.12 0.82
CA ASP A 229 -24.19 -10.94 0.57
C ASP A 229 -24.29 -11.42 -0.89
N HIS A 230 -23.15 -11.77 -1.47
CA HIS A 230 -23.06 -12.28 -2.84
C HIS A 230 -22.90 -13.81 -2.85
N PRO A 231 -23.52 -14.53 -3.80
CA PRO A 231 -23.25 -15.95 -4.00
C PRO A 231 -21.76 -16.24 -4.22
N LEU A 232 -21.23 -17.28 -3.59
CA LEU A 232 -19.83 -17.72 -3.76
C LEU A 232 -19.49 -17.92 -5.25
N GLY A 233 -20.41 -18.48 -6.03
CA GLY A 233 -20.24 -18.68 -7.46
C GLY A 233 -20.12 -17.41 -8.29
N GLN A 234 -20.49 -16.24 -7.75
CA GLN A 234 -20.41 -14.95 -8.44
C GLN A 234 -19.04 -14.28 -8.30
N PHE A 235 -18.26 -14.59 -7.26
CA PHE A 235 -16.91 -14.05 -7.12
C PHE A 235 -16.04 -14.56 -8.27
N LYS A 236 -15.43 -13.66 -9.03
CA LYS A 236 -14.71 -13.98 -10.27
C LYS A 236 -13.60 -15.02 -10.07
N TYR A 237 -12.91 -14.98 -8.94
CA TYR A 237 -11.95 -16.02 -8.58
C TYR A 237 -12.60 -17.40 -8.48
N ILE A 238 -13.70 -17.52 -7.73
CA ILE A 238 -14.45 -18.78 -7.57
C ILE A 238 -15.08 -19.20 -8.91
N PHE A 239 -15.66 -18.26 -9.65
CA PHE A 239 -16.23 -18.50 -10.97
C PHE A 239 -15.19 -19.07 -11.94
N SER A 240 -13.98 -18.50 -11.96
CA SER A 240 -12.85 -19.00 -12.75
C SER A 240 -12.42 -20.40 -12.32
N CYS A 241 -12.32 -20.66 -11.01
CA CYS A 241 -12.03 -21.99 -10.48
C CYS A 241 -13.08 -23.02 -10.92
N LEU A 242 -14.37 -22.69 -10.83
CA LEU A 242 -15.49 -23.52 -11.29
C LEU A 242 -15.40 -23.82 -12.79
N ARG A 243 -15.12 -22.80 -13.62
CA ARG A 243 -14.96 -22.95 -15.07
C ARG A 243 -13.78 -23.87 -15.43
N ASN A 244 -12.69 -23.80 -14.68
CA ASN A 244 -11.46 -24.55 -14.94
C ASN A 244 -11.40 -25.90 -14.19
N GLY A 245 -12.42 -26.26 -13.42
CA GLY A 245 -12.43 -27.49 -12.62
C GLY A 245 -11.40 -27.51 -11.49
N GLN A 246 -11.02 -26.33 -10.97
CA GLN A 246 -10.09 -26.16 -9.86
C GLN A 246 -10.85 -25.91 -8.56
N ASN A 247 -10.26 -26.32 -7.43
CA ASN A 247 -10.80 -26.02 -6.11
C ASN A 247 -10.27 -24.66 -5.64
N PRO A 248 -11.14 -23.69 -5.29
CA PRO A 248 -10.69 -22.40 -4.76
C PRO A 248 -9.88 -22.57 -3.48
N GLN A 249 -8.85 -21.75 -3.31
CA GLN A 249 -7.98 -21.75 -2.14
C GLN A 249 -8.11 -20.41 -1.42
N LEU A 250 -8.70 -20.45 -0.24
CA LEU A 250 -8.97 -19.27 0.59
C LEU A 250 -8.22 -19.34 1.90
N ILE A 251 -7.96 -18.18 2.47
CA ILE A 251 -7.37 -17.99 3.80
C ILE A 251 -8.41 -17.28 4.65
N MET A 252 -8.70 -17.81 5.83
CA MET A 252 -9.52 -17.13 6.81
C MET A 252 -8.64 -16.22 7.65
N VAL A 253 -8.90 -14.91 7.54
CA VAL A 253 -8.08 -13.83 8.11
C VAL A 253 -8.87 -13.17 9.23
N HIS A 254 -8.25 -12.95 10.37
CA HIS A 254 -8.89 -12.31 11.52
C HIS A 254 -8.91 -10.78 11.34
N HIS A 255 -9.93 -10.11 11.86
CA HIS A 255 -10.09 -8.65 11.72
C HIS A 255 -8.87 -7.86 12.21
N SER A 256 -8.14 -8.36 13.22
CA SER A 256 -6.94 -7.71 13.73
C SER A 256 -5.81 -7.60 12.69
N THR A 257 -5.72 -8.52 11.74
CA THR A 257 -4.78 -8.42 10.61
C THR A 257 -5.21 -7.33 9.65
N ILE A 258 -6.51 -7.21 9.38
CA ILE A 258 -7.06 -6.13 8.55
C ILE A 258 -6.85 -4.76 9.22
N SER A 259 -7.08 -4.66 10.53
CA SER A 259 -6.81 -3.46 11.30
C SER A 259 -5.33 -3.05 11.25
N LYS A 260 -4.39 -4.01 11.25
CA LYS A 260 -2.97 -3.69 11.04
C LYS A 260 -2.70 -3.09 9.67
N TYR A 261 -3.32 -3.61 8.61
CA TYR A 261 -3.19 -3.01 7.27
C TYR A 261 -3.75 -1.59 7.22
N GLN A 262 -4.87 -1.34 7.91
CA GLN A 262 -5.46 -0.01 8.05
C GLN A 262 -4.51 0.95 8.81
N GLU A 263 -3.91 0.49 9.90
CA GLU A 263 -2.94 1.27 10.68
C GLU A 263 -1.65 1.55 9.88
N GLU A 264 -1.11 0.56 9.16
CA GLU A 264 0.07 0.71 8.31
C GLU A 264 -0.18 1.72 7.18
N GLN A 265 -1.38 1.71 6.59
CA GLN A 265 -1.79 2.74 5.62
C GLN A 265 -1.87 4.13 6.27
N GLY A 266 -2.37 4.23 7.50
CA GLY A 266 -2.38 5.46 8.29
C GLY A 266 -0.98 5.94 8.67
N GLN A 267 -0.05 5.04 8.95
CA GLN A 267 1.36 5.37 9.25
C GLN A 267 2.14 5.83 8.02
N LEU A 268 1.85 5.31 6.83
CA LEU A 268 2.36 5.88 5.58
C LEU A 268 1.88 7.32 5.36
N CYS A 269 0.71 7.69 5.91
CA CYS A 269 0.18 9.05 5.90
C CYS A 269 0.58 9.90 7.12
N SER A 270 1.22 9.33 8.16
CA SER A 270 1.54 10.03 9.43
C SER A 270 3.00 9.90 9.92
N GLN A 271 3.82 9.10 9.25
CA GLN A 271 5.29 9.30 9.19
C GLN A 271 5.68 10.42 8.21
N VAL A 272 4.64 11.10 7.71
CA VAL A 272 4.58 12.45 7.13
C VAL A 272 4.81 13.44 8.27
#